data_AF-A0A6V8H8X0-F1
#
_entry.id   AF-A0A6V8H8X0-F1
#
_cell.length_a   1.000
_cell.length_b   1.000
_cell.length_c   1.000
_cell.angle_alpha   90.00
_cell.angle_beta   90.00
_cell.angle_gamma   90.00
#
_symmetry.space_group_name_H-M   'P 1'
#
loop_
_entity.id
_entity.type
_entity.pdbx_description
1 polymer ?
#
loop_
_entity_poly.entity_id
_entity_poly.type
_entity_poly.pdbx_seq_one_letter_code
_entity_poly.pdbx_strand_id
1 'polypeptide(L)'
;MSAPTADARPRPAADTKKVHIADTKMTLKNWYKHVDWLNVYFIIGIPLYGCIQSLWVPLQFKTAVWAVLYYFYTGLGITAGYHRLWAHCSYSATLPLQIFLAAAGGGAVEGSIRWWARGHRAHHRYTDTEKDPYSVRKGLLYSHLGWMVMKQNPKRIGRTDITDLNEDAVVRFQHRHYIKIVTFMGLVFPMMVAGLGWGDWWGGFVYAGILRIFFVQQATFCVNSLAHWLGDQPFDDRNSPRDHVITALVTLGEGYHNFHHEFPSDYRNAIEWHQYDPTKWFIWTCKQLGLAYDLKQFRANEIEKGRLQQLQKKLDKRRTQLDWGVPLDQLPVMEWDDYVEQAKNGRGLIAIAGVVHDVTDFIKDHPGGRAMINSGIGKDATAMFNGGVYLHSNAAHNLLSTMRVGVIRGGCEVEIWKRAQKENTNVDYVRDTNGQRVVRAGEQVTKIPQPVATADAA
;
A
#
# COMPACT_ATOMS: atom_id res chain seq x y z
N MET A 1 69.25 -34.40 -26.17
CA MET A 1 68.58 -33.99 -27.42
C MET A 1 67.11 -33.84 -27.14
N SER A 2 66.53 -32.78 -27.68
CA SER A 2 65.31 -32.08 -27.27
C SER A 2 64.03 -32.92 -27.32
N ALA A 3 63.16 -32.72 -26.33
CA ALA A 3 61.83 -33.32 -26.24
C ALA A 3 60.89 -32.82 -27.37
N PRO A 4 60.00 -33.66 -27.92
CA PRO A 4 58.91 -33.20 -28.76
C PRO A 4 57.74 -32.73 -27.89
N THR A 5 57.28 -31.52 -28.17
CA THR A 5 56.10 -30.86 -27.59
C THR A 5 54.84 -31.66 -27.88
N ALA A 6 54.15 -32.11 -26.81
CA ALA A 6 52.82 -32.69 -26.91
C ALA A 6 51.81 -31.64 -27.38
N ASP A 7 51.16 -31.95 -28.49
CA ASP A 7 50.08 -31.19 -29.11
C ASP A 7 49.00 -30.80 -28.09
N ALA A 8 48.90 -29.49 -27.82
CA ALA A 8 47.83 -28.94 -27.01
C ALA A 8 46.54 -28.96 -27.84
N ARG A 9 45.69 -29.97 -27.61
CA ARG A 9 44.32 -29.98 -28.14
C ARG A 9 43.63 -28.65 -27.78
N PRO A 10 42.96 -27.97 -28.73
CA PRO A 10 42.20 -26.78 -28.42
C PRO A 10 41.13 -27.12 -27.39
N ARG A 11 41.06 -26.37 -26.28
CA ARG A 11 39.91 -26.44 -25.37
C ARG A 11 38.65 -26.14 -26.20
N PRO A 12 37.53 -26.86 -25.96
CA PRO A 12 36.28 -26.54 -26.65
C PRO A 12 35.96 -25.07 -26.44
N ALA A 13 35.59 -24.38 -27.52
CA ALA A 13 35.14 -23.00 -27.46
C ALA A 13 34.09 -22.82 -26.36
N ALA A 14 34.24 -21.75 -25.58
CA ALA A 14 33.35 -21.43 -24.47
C ALA A 14 31.88 -21.53 -24.93
N ASP A 15 31.13 -22.38 -24.23
CA ASP A 15 29.69 -22.58 -24.38
C ASP A 15 28.99 -21.21 -24.39
N THR A 16 28.51 -20.78 -25.56
CA THR A 16 27.74 -19.54 -25.70
C THR A 16 26.45 -19.73 -24.91
N LYS A 17 26.44 -19.27 -23.65
CA LYS A 17 25.28 -19.38 -22.75
C LYS A 17 24.03 -18.93 -23.50
N LYS A 18 23.21 -19.89 -23.94
CA LYS A 18 21.95 -19.63 -24.63
C LYS A 18 21.14 -18.65 -23.78
N VAL A 19 20.84 -17.48 -24.34
CA VAL A 19 20.00 -16.47 -23.72
C VAL A 19 18.64 -17.08 -23.44
N HIS A 20 18.12 -16.92 -22.22
CA HIS A 20 16.83 -17.50 -21.85
C HIS A 20 15.73 -16.86 -22.71
N ILE A 21 14.70 -17.63 -23.12
CA ILE A 21 13.66 -17.12 -24.04
C ILE A 21 12.99 -15.85 -23.50
N ALA A 22 12.75 -15.79 -22.18
CA ALA A 22 12.19 -14.62 -21.50
C ALA A 22 13.03 -13.35 -21.60
N ASP A 23 14.32 -13.45 -21.95
CA ASP A 23 15.22 -12.32 -22.14
C ASP A 23 15.30 -11.87 -23.61
N THR A 24 14.63 -12.59 -24.52
CA THR A 24 14.56 -12.23 -25.95
C THR A 24 13.34 -11.37 -26.23
N LYS A 25 13.38 -10.54 -27.29
CA LYS A 25 12.22 -9.74 -27.70
C LYS A 25 11.13 -10.68 -28.24
N MET A 26 9.91 -10.49 -27.75
CA MET A 26 8.76 -11.20 -28.27
C MET A 26 8.36 -10.63 -29.65
N THR A 27 8.13 -11.52 -30.61
CA THR A 27 7.77 -11.26 -32.00
C THR A 27 6.69 -12.25 -32.43
N LEU A 28 6.00 -11.96 -33.55
CA LEU A 28 5.02 -12.88 -34.12
C LEU A 28 5.59 -14.28 -34.44
N LYS A 29 6.91 -14.41 -34.65
CA LYS A 29 7.56 -15.68 -34.99
C LYS A 29 7.97 -16.51 -33.77
N ASN A 30 8.05 -15.92 -32.57
CA ASN A 30 8.54 -16.61 -31.36
C ASN A 30 7.61 -16.50 -30.14
N TRP A 31 6.49 -15.76 -30.19
CA TRP A 31 5.61 -15.55 -29.02
C TRP A 31 5.21 -16.86 -28.33
N TYR A 32 4.87 -17.91 -29.07
CA TYR A 32 4.49 -19.22 -28.53
C TYR A 32 5.61 -19.89 -27.73
N LYS A 33 6.89 -19.50 -27.93
CA LYS A 33 8.02 -20.00 -27.14
C LYS A 33 8.10 -19.34 -25.76
N HIS A 34 7.57 -18.12 -25.62
CA HIS A 34 7.45 -17.39 -24.36
C HIS A 34 6.29 -17.87 -23.49
N VAL A 35 5.32 -18.59 -24.07
CA VAL A 35 4.18 -19.15 -23.36
C VAL A 35 4.58 -20.44 -22.65
N ASP A 36 4.14 -20.59 -21.40
CA ASP A 36 4.18 -21.83 -20.64
C ASP A 36 2.90 -22.62 -20.89
N TRP A 37 2.92 -23.44 -21.94
CA TRP A 37 1.75 -24.21 -22.38
C TRP A 37 1.25 -25.23 -21.34
N LEU A 38 2.14 -25.70 -20.46
CA LEU A 38 1.75 -26.60 -19.38
C LEU A 38 0.89 -25.87 -18.37
N ASN A 39 1.32 -24.68 -17.94
CA ASN A 39 0.54 -23.84 -17.04
C ASN A 39 -0.74 -23.34 -17.71
N VAL A 40 -0.72 -23.01 -19.01
CA VAL A 40 -1.94 -22.67 -19.77
C VAL A 40 -2.96 -23.81 -19.70
N TYR A 41 -2.53 -25.06 -19.91
CA TYR A 41 -3.44 -26.20 -19.82
C TYR A 41 -4.09 -26.31 -18.43
N PHE A 42 -3.32 -26.20 -17.35
CA PHE A 42 -3.86 -26.33 -16.00
C PHE A 42 -4.68 -25.12 -15.53
N ILE A 43 -4.28 -23.90 -15.89
CA ILE A 43 -4.90 -22.66 -15.39
C ILE A 43 -6.05 -22.19 -16.29
N ILE A 44 -6.03 -22.50 -17.59
CA ILE A 44 -7.06 -22.08 -18.55
C ILE A 44 -7.81 -23.29 -19.10
N GLY A 45 -7.09 -24.32 -19.54
CA GLY A 45 -7.69 -25.50 -20.17
C GLY A 45 -8.63 -26.29 -19.25
N ILE A 46 -8.18 -26.65 -18.04
CA ILE A 46 -9.00 -27.40 -17.08
C ILE A 46 -10.24 -26.59 -16.63
N PRO A 47 -10.12 -25.31 -16.24
CA PRO A 47 -11.30 -24.51 -15.92
C PRO A 47 -12.27 -24.35 -17.10
N LEU A 48 -11.76 -24.14 -18.31
CA LEU A 48 -12.59 -24.09 -19.51
C LEU A 48 -13.35 -25.40 -19.71
N TYR A 49 -12.69 -26.54 -19.52
CA TYR A 49 -13.35 -27.85 -19.52
C TYR A 49 -14.46 -27.92 -18.44
N GLY A 50 -14.21 -27.45 -17.23
CA GLY A 50 -15.23 -27.37 -16.17
C GLY A 50 -16.44 -26.50 -16.57
N CYS A 51 -16.21 -25.33 -17.16
CA CYS A 51 -17.27 -24.45 -17.66
C CYS A 51 -18.10 -25.15 -18.75
N ILE A 52 -17.43 -25.78 -19.71
CA ILE A 52 -18.07 -26.58 -20.76
C ILE A 52 -18.90 -27.70 -20.15
N GLN A 53 -18.35 -28.48 -19.21
CA GLN A 53 -19.09 -29.55 -18.54
C GLN A 53 -20.33 -29.04 -17.80
N SER A 54 -20.27 -27.85 -17.18
CA SER A 54 -21.41 -27.28 -16.44
C SER A 54 -22.67 -27.06 -17.30
N LEU A 55 -22.55 -27.04 -18.63
CA LEU A 55 -23.69 -26.98 -19.56
C LEU A 55 -24.55 -28.25 -19.55
N TRP A 56 -23.97 -29.41 -19.19
CA TRP A 56 -24.67 -30.70 -19.17
C TRP A 56 -24.77 -31.32 -17.77
N VAL A 57 -23.99 -30.83 -16.81
CA VAL A 57 -23.99 -31.34 -15.44
C VAL A 57 -24.84 -30.42 -14.56
N PRO A 58 -26.05 -30.83 -14.15
CA PRO A 58 -26.91 -29.97 -13.34
C PRO A 58 -26.30 -29.72 -11.97
N LEU A 59 -26.34 -28.47 -11.52
CA LEU A 59 -25.89 -28.10 -10.17
C LEU A 59 -26.93 -28.48 -9.13
N GLN A 60 -26.70 -29.57 -8.40
CA GLN A 60 -27.53 -29.89 -7.24
C GLN A 60 -27.27 -28.91 -6.08
N PHE A 61 -28.31 -28.56 -5.33
CA PHE A 61 -28.19 -27.62 -4.21
C PHE A 61 -27.16 -28.07 -3.15
N LYS A 62 -27.15 -29.36 -2.79
CA LYS A 62 -26.18 -29.92 -1.83
C LYS A 62 -24.74 -29.78 -2.33
N THR A 63 -24.52 -30.02 -3.62
CA THR A 63 -23.22 -29.84 -4.30
C THR A 63 -22.82 -28.37 -4.36
N ALA A 64 -23.76 -27.46 -4.59
CA ALA A 64 -23.49 -26.02 -4.55
C ALA A 64 -23.02 -25.57 -3.16
N VAL A 65 -23.74 -25.96 -2.10
CA VAL A 65 -23.36 -25.66 -0.72
C VAL A 65 -21.99 -26.26 -0.40
N TRP A 66 -21.75 -27.51 -0.81
CA TRP A 66 -20.46 -28.17 -0.63
C TRP A 66 -19.32 -27.44 -1.35
N ALA A 67 -19.51 -27.04 -2.61
CA ALA A 67 -18.52 -26.30 -3.37
C ALA A 67 -18.15 -24.98 -2.69
N VAL A 68 -19.14 -24.26 -2.14
CA VAL A 68 -18.92 -23.01 -1.41
C VAL A 68 -18.18 -23.25 -0.08
N LEU A 69 -18.59 -24.24 0.72
CA LEU A 69 -17.89 -24.57 1.97
C LEU A 69 -16.44 -24.99 1.68
N TYR A 70 -16.23 -25.79 0.63
CA TYR A 70 -14.91 -26.26 0.23
C TYR A 70 -14.05 -25.13 -0.37
N TYR A 71 -14.67 -24.15 -1.03
CA TYR A 71 -14.01 -22.89 -1.44
C TYR A 71 -13.39 -22.19 -0.23
N PHE A 72 -14.18 -21.91 0.82
CA PHE A 72 -13.67 -21.24 2.02
C PHE A 72 -12.62 -22.08 2.76
N TYR A 73 -12.80 -23.40 2.84
CA TYR A 73 -11.81 -24.31 3.43
C TYR A 73 -10.46 -24.24 2.71
N THR A 74 -10.45 -24.39 1.38
CA THR A 74 -9.20 -24.32 0.59
C THR A 74 -8.60 -22.92 0.58
N GLY A 75 -9.44 -21.88 0.59
CA GLY A 75 -9.03 -20.48 0.78
C GLY A 75 -8.30 -20.24 2.10
N LEU A 76 -8.82 -20.77 3.23
CA LEU A 76 -8.12 -20.73 4.53
C LEU A 76 -6.76 -21.45 4.48
N GLY A 77 -6.65 -22.52 3.69
CA GLY A 77 -5.37 -23.18 3.45
C GLY A 77 -4.31 -22.26 2.84
N ILE A 78 -4.72 -21.34 1.96
CA ILE A 78 -3.85 -20.31 1.40
C ILE A 78 -3.61 -19.18 2.41
N THR A 79 -4.67 -18.56 2.92
CA THR A 79 -4.55 -17.35 3.76
C THR A 79 -4.01 -17.64 5.15
N ALA A 80 -4.63 -18.56 5.91
CA ALA A 80 -4.16 -18.92 7.25
C ALA A 80 -2.89 -19.78 7.20
N GLY A 81 -2.79 -20.67 6.22
CA GLY A 81 -1.65 -21.58 6.05
C GLY A 81 -0.51 -20.94 5.28
N TYR A 82 -0.54 -21.06 3.95
CA TYR A 82 0.60 -20.74 3.08
C TYR A 82 1.15 -19.33 3.31
N HIS A 83 0.25 -18.38 3.47
CA HIS A 83 0.54 -16.97 3.64
C HIS A 83 0.97 -16.62 5.07
N ARG A 84 0.04 -16.65 6.03
CA ARG A 84 0.29 -16.14 7.38
C ARG A 84 1.20 -17.08 8.21
N LEU A 85 0.97 -18.38 8.16
CA LEU A 85 1.76 -19.36 8.93
C LEU A 85 3.16 -19.57 8.31
N TRP A 86 3.24 -19.97 7.04
CA TRP A 86 4.52 -20.38 6.46
C TRP A 86 5.28 -19.27 5.73
N ALA A 87 4.64 -18.35 5.01
CA ALA A 87 5.37 -17.29 4.32
C ALA A 87 5.85 -16.19 5.29
N HIS A 88 5.00 -15.80 6.25
CA HIS A 88 5.25 -14.67 7.15
C HIS A 88 5.56 -15.05 8.60
N CYS A 89 5.34 -16.31 8.99
CA CYS A 89 5.54 -16.78 10.35
C CYS A 89 4.84 -15.88 11.37
N SER A 90 3.62 -15.42 11.07
CA SER A 90 2.87 -14.45 11.88
C SER A 90 2.20 -15.09 13.10
N TYR A 91 2.17 -16.42 13.17
CA TYR A 91 1.77 -17.20 14.33
C TYR A 91 2.42 -18.59 14.27
N SER A 92 2.28 -19.36 15.33
CA SER A 92 2.68 -20.76 15.41
C SER A 92 1.45 -21.66 15.57
N ALA A 93 1.51 -22.87 15.02
CA ALA A 93 0.39 -23.81 14.98
C ALA A 93 0.82 -25.17 15.52
N THR A 94 -0.10 -25.88 16.18
CA THR A 94 0.09 -27.28 16.56
C THR A 94 0.10 -28.18 15.32
N LEU A 95 0.70 -29.37 15.43
CA LEU A 95 0.80 -30.30 14.30
C LEU A 95 -0.56 -30.63 13.64
N PRO A 96 -1.67 -30.87 14.37
CA PRO A 96 -2.98 -31.08 13.75
C PRO A 96 -3.43 -29.91 12.88
N LEU A 97 -3.24 -28.67 13.34
CA LEU A 97 -3.59 -27.48 12.57
C LEU A 97 -2.70 -27.30 11.34
N GLN A 98 -1.40 -27.58 11.47
CA GLN A 98 -0.47 -27.56 10.33
C GLN A 98 -0.87 -28.57 9.25
N ILE A 99 -1.21 -29.81 9.62
CA ILE A 99 -1.65 -30.85 8.68
C ILE A 99 -2.96 -30.43 8.00
N PHE A 100 -3.92 -29.92 8.78
CA PHE A 100 -5.19 -29.42 8.27
C PHE A 100 -4.98 -28.32 7.21
N LEU A 101 -4.17 -27.30 7.54
CA LEU A 101 -3.89 -26.19 6.62
C LEU A 101 -3.07 -26.63 5.39
N ALA A 102 -2.16 -27.58 5.55
CA ALA A 102 -1.37 -28.12 4.44
C ALA A 102 -2.24 -28.92 3.46
N ALA A 103 -3.20 -29.70 3.97
CA ALA A 103 -4.17 -30.42 3.15
C ALA A 103 -5.15 -29.45 2.46
N ALA A 104 -5.66 -28.45 3.19
CA ALA A 104 -6.53 -27.40 2.67
C ALA A 104 -5.86 -26.62 1.53
N GLY A 105 -4.63 -26.14 1.74
CA GLY A 105 -3.88 -25.40 0.73
C GLY A 105 -3.48 -26.27 -0.48
N GLY A 106 -3.24 -27.57 -0.27
CA GLY A 106 -3.09 -28.54 -1.35
C GLY A 106 -4.33 -28.63 -2.24
N GLY A 107 -5.52 -28.48 -1.65
CA GLY A 107 -6.79 -28.44 -2.38
C GLY A 107 -6.98 -27.19 -3.25
N ALA A 108 -6.30 -26.07 -2.96
CA ALA A 108 -6.36 -24.84 -3.76
C ALA A 108 -5.56 -24.91 -5.07
N VAL A 109 -4.60 -25.85 -5.17
CA VAL A 109 -3.80 -26.10 -6.38
C VAL A 109 -2.99 -24.86 -6.84
N GLU A 110 -2.27 -24.24 -5.90
CA GLU A 110 -1.46 -23.02 -6.15
C GLU A 110 0.06 -23.24 -5.99
N GLY A 111 0.51 -24.49 -6.05
CA GLY A 111 1.88 -24.89 -5.78
C GLY A 111 2.03 -25.47 -4.37
N SER A 112 3.17 -26.12 -4.14
CA SER A 112 3.52 -26.60 -2.79
C SER A 112 3.75 -25.42 -1.84
N ILE A 113 3.56 -25.62 -0.53
CA ILE A 113 3.83 -24.59 0.50
C ILE A 113 5.20 -23.96 0.28
N ARG A 114 6.22 -24.80 0.09
CA ARG A 114 7.60 -24.37 -0.13
C ARG A 114 7.77 -23.46 -1.36
N TRP A 115 7.11 -23.79 -2.47
CA TRP A 115 7.21 -23.00 -3.70
C TRP A 115 6.47 -21.68 -3.57
N TRP A 116 5.25 -21.73 -3.03
CA TRP A 116 4.38 -20.57 -2.84
C TRP A 116 5.01 -19.57 -1.87
N ALA A 117 5.40 -20.03 -0.67
CA ALA A 117 5.99 -19.17 0.36
C ALA A 117 7.32 -18.55 -0.08
N ARG A 118 8.16 -19.29 -0.83
CA ARG A 118 9.38 -18.74 -1.44
C ARG A 118 9.05 -17.59 -2.41
N GLY A 119 8.07 -17.79 -3.29
CA GLY A 119 7.60 -16.78 -4.24
C GLY A 119 7.06 -15.56 -3.53
N HIS A 120 6.22 -15.77 -2.52
CA HIS A 120 5.60 -14.71 -1.71
C HIS A 120 6.62 -13.88 -0.94
N ARG A 121 7.59 -14.53 -0.28
CA ARG A 121 8.70 -13.83 0.38
C ARG A 121 9.51 -13.00 -0.61
N ALA A 122 9.76 -13.51 -1.83
CA ALA A 122 10.47 -12.76 -2.86
C ALA A 122 9.65 -11.56 -3.33
N HIS A 123 8.33 -11.71 -3.46
CA HIS A 123 7.42 -10.61 -3.78
C HIS A 123 7.47 -9.50 -2.73
N HIS A 124 7.40 -9.79 -1.43
CA HIS A 124 7.53 -8.76 -0.39
C HIS A 124 8.91 -8.09 -0.37
N ARG A 125 9.99 -8.88 -0.49
CA ARG A 125 11.35 -8.33 -0.41
C ARG A 125 11.69 -7.44 -1.61
N TYR A 126 11.13 -7.74 -2.77
CA TYR A 126 11.49 -7.10 -4.04
C TYR A 126 10.29 -6.46 -4.73
N THR A 127 9.24 -6.13 -3.97
CA THR A 127 7.97 -5.59 -4.49
C THR A 127 8.23 -4.51 -5.52
N ASP A 128 7.49 -4.55 -6.63
CA ASP A 128 7.58 -3.52 -7.66
C ASP A 128 8.94 -3.41 -8.36
N THR A 129 9.82 -4.40 -8.24
CA THR A 129 11.09 -4.47 -8.99
C THR A 129 11.06 -5.61 -10.02
N GLU A 130 12.07 -5.64 -10.91
CA GLU A 130 12.26 -6.75 -11.87
C GLU A 130 12.44 -8.12 -11.20
N LYS A 131 12.81 -8.14 -9.91
CA LYS A 131 13.01 -9.36 -9.12
C LYS A 131 11.72 -9.91 -8.51
N ASP A 132 10.64 -9.13 -8.53
CA ASP A 132 9.32 -9.58 -8.09
C ASP A 132 8.70 -10.52 -9.14
N PRO A 133 8.38 -11.78 -8.76
CA PRO A 133 7.87 -12.80 -9.68
C PRO A 133 6.54 -12.45 -10.35
N TYR A 134 5.72 -11.57 -9.75
CA TYR A 134 4.41 -11.21 -10.28
C TYR A 134 4.12 -9.71 -10.18
N SER A 135 5.17 -8.90 -10.36
CA SER A 135 5.09 -7.44 -10.28
C SER A 135 3.99 -6.83 -11.16
N VAL A 136 3.17 -5.97 -10.53
CA VAL A 136 2.15 -5.16 -11.22
C VAL A 136 2.75 -4.20 -12.24
N ARG A 137 4.04 -3.84 -12.12
CA ARG A 137 4.74 -2.97 -13.08
C ARG A 137 4.82 -3.56 -14.48
N LYS A 138 4.67 -4.88 -14.63
CA LYS A 138 4.59 -5.57 -15.93
C LYS A 138 3.17 -5.53 -16.54
N GLY A 139 2.22 -4.91 -15.85
CA GLY A 139 0.83 -4.71 -16.28
C GLY A 139 -0.16 -5.56 -15.48
N LEU A 140 -1.40 -5.05 -15.34
CA LEU A 140 -2.45 -5.66 -14.52
C LEU A 140 -2.75 -7.12 -14.90
N LEU A 141 -2.84 -7.40 -16.20
CA LEU A 141 -3.09 -8.75 -16.72
C LEU A 141 -1.90 -9.69 -16.45
N TYR A 142 -0.67 -9.15 -16.46
CA TYR A 142 0.51 -9.93 -16.12
C TYR A 142 0.50 -10.34 -14.64
N SER A 143 0.29 -9.38 -13.72
CA SER A 143 0.22 -9.66 -12.29
C SER A 143 -0.96 -10.56 -11.91
N HIS A 144 -2.06 -10.52 -12.67
CA HIS A 144 -3.20 -11.39 -12.43
C HIS A 144 -2.91 -12.82 -12.91
N LEU A 145 -2.59 -13.00 -14.19
CA LEU A 145 -2.50 -14.32 -14.82
C LEU A 145 -1.20 -14.55 -15.59
N GLY A 146 -0.67 -13.51 -16.24
CA GLY A 146 0.48 -13.62 -17.14
C GLY A 146 1.73 -14.18 -16.48
N TRP A 147 1.95 -13.93 -15.19
CA TRP A 147 3.09 -14.48 -14.45
C TRP A 147 3.08 -16.00 -14.35
N MET A 148 1.91 -16.65 -14.43
CA MET A 148 1.75 -18.10 -14.45
C MET A 148 1.88 -18.69 -15.85
N VAL A 149 1.30 -18.03 -16.87
CA VAL A 149 1.20 -18.57 -18.23
C VAL A 149 2.35 -18.15 -19.15
N MET A 150 3.22 -17.26 -18.70
CA MET A 150 4.42 -16.84 -19.43
C MET A 150 5.67 -17.39 -18.76
N LYS A 151 6.61 -17.90 -19.56
CA LYS A 151 7.90 -18.39 -19.06
C LYS A 151 8.70 -17.24 -18.47
N GLN A 152 9.07 -17.38 -17.22
CA GLN A 152 9.97 -16.47 -16.53
C GLN A 152 11.40 -16.99 -16.55
N ASN A 153 12.39 -16.10 -16.52
CA ASN A 153 13.77 -16.50 -16.27
C ASN A 153 13.97 -16.68 -14.76
N PRO A 154 14.23 -17.91 -14.25
CA PRO A 154 14.37 -18.16 -12.82
C PRO A 154 15.54 -17.39 -12.18
N LYS A 155 16.53 -16.97 -12.98
CA LYS A 155 17.67 -16.16 -12.51
C LYS A 155 17.29 -14.72 -12.19
N ARG A 156 16.18 -14.20 -12.72
CA ARG A 156 15.68 -12.86 -12.42
C ARG A 156 14.89 -12.80 -11.12
N ILE A 157 14.23 -13.90 -10.74
CA ILE A 157 13.41 -13.95 -9.52
C ILE A 157 14.30 -13.78 -8.30
N GLY A 158 13.91 -12.86 -7.42
CA GLY A 158 14.60 -12.55 -6.18
C GLY A 158 14.77 -13.78 -5.28
N ARG A 159 15.91 -13.84 -4.57
CA ARG A 159 16.18 -14.89 -3.59
C ARG A 159 15.80 -14.45 -2.18
N THR A 160 15.22 -15.38 -1.43
CA THR A 160 14.84 -15.24 -0.03
C THR A 160 15.28 -16.47 0.74
N ASP A 161 15.47 -16.29 2.04
CA ASP A 161 15.74 -17.40 2.93
C ASP A 161 14.47 -18.25 3.09
N ILE A 162 14.66 -19.57 3.02
CA ILE A 162 13.64 -20.60 3.09
C ILE A 162 14.11 -21.79 3.93
N THR A 163 15.12 -21.58 4.78
CA THR A 163 15.75 -22.61 5.59
C THR A 163 14.71 -23.24 6.53
N ASP A 164 13.91 -22.42 7.19
CA ASP A 164 12.76 -22.83 8.01
C ASP A 164 11.76 -23.73 7.25
N LEU A 165 11.43 -23.39 6.00
CA LEU A 165 10.54 -24.20 5.15
C LEU A 165 11.15 -25.56 4.77
N ASN A 166 12.48 -25.65 4.69
CA ASN A 166 13.18 -26.90 4.40
C ASN A 166 13.33 -27.77 5.66
N GLU A 167 13.22 -27.20 6.85
CA GLU A 167 13.33 -27.92 8.13
C GLU A 167 11.97 -28.46 8.59
N ASP A 168 10.89 -27.73 8.32
CA ASP A 168 9.51 -28.13 8.63
C ASP A 168 9.13 -29.46 7.96
N ALA A 169 8.75 -30.45 8.78
CA ALA A 169 8.42 -31.80 8.33
C ALA A 169 7.13 -31.86 7.51
N VAL A 170 6.12 -31.06 7.86
CA VAL A 170 4.84 -30.99 7.13
C VAL A 170 5.06 -30.36 5.76
N VAL A 171 5.84 -29.27 5.69
CA VAL A 171 6.18 -28.61 4.43
C VAL A 171 6.97 -29.54 3.51
N ARG A 172 7.97 -30.24 4.04
CA ARG A 172 8.75 -31.22 3.27
C ARG A 172 7.90 -32.38 2.75
N PHE A 173 7.04 -32.94 3.60
CA PHE A 173 6.12 -34.01 3.22
C PHE A 173 5.18 -33.54 2.11
N GLN A 174 4.55 -32.38 2.30
CA GLN A 174 3.63 -31.80 1.34
C GLN A 174 4.30 -31.52 0.00
N HIS A 175 5.51 -30.96 0.01
CA HIS A 175 6.27 -30.69 -1.21
C HIS A 175 6.66 -31.97 -1.96
N ARG A 176 7.12 -33.01 -1.24
CA ARG A 176 7.49 -34.31 -1.83
C ARG A 176 6.30 -35.04 -2.44
N HIS A 177 5.13 -34.95 -1.81
CA HIS A 177 3.92 -35.64 -2.25
C HIS A 177 2.91 -34.73 -2.95
N TYR A 178 3.35 -33.54 -3.38
CA TYR A 178 2.48 -32.47 -3.83
C TYR A 178 1.45 -32.91 -4.88
N ILE A 179 1.89 -33.58 -5.95
CA ILE A 179 0.99 -34.03 -7.02
C ILE A 179 -0.11 -34.96 -6.49
N LYS A 180 0.24 -35.90 -5.60
CA LYS A 180 -0.76 -36.80 -4.99
C LYS A 180 -1.76 -36.02 -4.14
N ILE A 181 -1.26 -35.07 -3.35
CA ILE A 181 -2.09 -34.24 -2.47
C ILE A 181 -3.02 -33.35 -3.29
N VAL A 182 -2.56 -32.69 -4.35
CA VAL A 182 -3.44 -31.80 -5.14
C VAL A 182 -4.47 -32.56 -5.94
N THR A 183 -4.12 -33.72 -6.50
CA THR A 183 -5.10 -34.56 -7.20
C THR A 183 -6.17 -35.04 -6.22
N PHE A 184 -5.74 -35.50 -5.03
CA PHE A 184 -6.68 -35.97 -4.02
C PHE A 184 -7.52 -34.83 -3.44
N MET A 185 -6.91 -33.85 -2.77
CA MET A 185 -7.62 -32.75 -2.11
C MET A 185 -8.29 -31.81 -3.10
N GLY A 186 -7.74 -31.62 -4.29
CA GLY A 186 -8.29 -30.72 -5.29
C GLY A 186 -9.49 -31.30 -6.03
N LEU A 187 -9.46 -32.60 -6.37
CA LEU A 187 -10.47 -33.20 -7.27
C LEU A 187 -11.17 -34.42 -6.66
N VAL A 188 -10.41 -35.39 -6.16
CA VAL A 188 -10.98 -36.69 -5.74
C VAL A 188 -11.79 -36.56 -4.45
N PHE A 189 -11.28 -35.86 -3.44
CA PHE A 189 -11.96 -35.67 -2.16
C PHE A 189 -13.30 -34.94 -2.31
N PRO A 190 -13.39 -33.74 -2.96
CA PRO A 190 -14.68 -33.08 -3.12
C PRO A 190 -15.67 -33.90 -3.96
N MET A 191 -15.18 -34.66 -4.95
CA MET A 191 -15.98 -35.60 -5.73
C MET A 191 -16.53 -36.75 -4.86
N MET A 192 -15.69 -37.37 -4.02
CA MET A 192 -16.07 -38.46 -3.13
C MET A 192 -17.09 -38.00 -2.09
N VAL A 193 -16.95 -36.81 -1.52
CA VAL A 193 -17.91 -36.27 -0.54
C VAL A 193 -19.31 -36.14 -1.17
N ALA A 194 -19.40 -35.57 -2.37
CA ALA A 194 -20.68 -35.44 -3.07
C ALA A 194 -21.25 -36.79 -3.52
N GLY A 195 -20.39 -37.65 -4.07
CA GLY A 195 -20.75 -38.97 -4.56
C GLY A 195 -21.22 -39.94 -3.47
N LEU A 196 -20.48 -40.03 -2.37
CA LEU A 196 -20.83 -40.89 -1.24
C LEU A 196 -21.94 -40.27 -0.36
N GLY A 197 -22.00 -38.95 -0.27
CA GLY A 197 -22.96 -38.25 0.58
C GLY A 197 -24.37 -38.17 -0.02
N TRP A 198 -24.49 -37.86 -1.31
CA TRP A 198 -25.79 -37.70 -1.97
C TRP A 198 -25.82 -38.17 -3.43
N GLY A 199 -24.85 -39.00 -3.86
CA GLY A 199 -24.85 -39.64 -5.18
C GLY A 199 -24.36 -38.77 -6.34
N ASP A 200 -23.94 -37.53 -6.10
CA ASP A 200 -23.56 -36.58 -7.15
C ASP A 200 -22.04 -36.57 -7.42
N TRP A 201 -21.53 -37.68 -7.92
CA TRP A 201 -20.10 -37.84 -8.24
C TRP A 201 -19.65 -36.78 -9.25
N TRP A 202 -20.35 -36.65 -10.36
CA TRP A 202 -19.93 -35.78 -11.45
C TRP A 202 -20.12 -34.29 -11.12
N GLY A 203 -21.18 -33.92 -10.42
CA GLY A 203 -21.34 -32.57 -9.89
C GLY A 203 -20.25 -32.22 -8.87
N GLY A 204 -19.89 -33.15 -7.99
CA GLY A 204 -18.76 -32.97 -7.07
C GLY A 204 -17.43 -32.73 -7.79
N PHE A 205 -17.16 -33.47 -8.87
CA PHE A 205 -15.95 -33.29 -9.69
C PHE A 205 -15.92 -31.95 -10.43
N VAL A 206 -17.04 -31.57 -11.08
CA VAL A 206 -17.12 -30.34 -11.89
C VAL A 206 -17.18 -29.09 -11.02
N TYR A 207 -18.12 -29.04 -10.07
CA TYR A 207 -18.39 -27.82 -9.29
C TYR A 207 -17.48 -27.69 -8.07
N ALA A 208 -17.39 -28.71 -7.21
CA ALA A 208 -16.57 -28.66 -6.00
C ALA A 208 -15.08 -28.97 -6.26
N GLY A 209 -14.77 -29.64 -7.37
CA GLY A 209 -13.42 -29.86 -7.88
C GLY A 209 -12.98 -28.71 -8.79
N ILE A 210 -13.24 -28.83 -10.09
CA ILE A 210 -12.67 -27.97 -11.15
C ILE A 210 -13.03 -26.49 -10.98
N LEU A 211 -14.32 -26.16 -10.97
CA LEU A 211 -14.77 -24.76 -10.96
C LEU A 211 -14.40 -24.06 -9.65
N ARG A 212 -14.50 -24.76 -8.52
CA ARG A 212 -14.06 -24.23 -7.24
C ARG A 212 -12.55 -23.95 -7.21
N ILE A 213 -11.70 -24.83 -7.75
CA ILE A 213 -10.26 -24.54 -7.90
C ILE A 213 -10.07 -23.26 -8.70
N PHE A 214 -10.75 -23.13 -9.83
CA PHE A 214 -10.67 -21.94 -10.68
C PHE A 214 -11.03 -20.67 -9.91
N PHE A 215 -12.15 -20.64 -9.19
CA PHE A 215 -12.55 -19.46 -8.43
C PHE A 215 -11.59 -19.11 -7.30
N VAL A 216 -11.01 -20.10 -6.60
CA VAL A 216 -9.98 -19.84 -5.57
C VAL A 216 -8.75 -19.21 -6.22
N GLN A 217 -8.27 -19.76 -7.33
CA GLN A 217 -7.12 -19.20 -8.05
C GLN A 217 -7.38 -17.78 -8.53
N GLN A 218 -8.54 -17.48 -9.11
CA GLN A 218 -8.87 -16.12 -9.55
C GLN A 218 -8.93 -15.15 -8.36
N ALA A 219 -9.48 -15.58 -7.22
CA ALA A 219 -9.47 -14.79 -5.99
C ALA A 219 -8.03 -14.52 -5.52
N THR A 220 -7.15 -15.52 -5.46
CA THR A 220 -5.75 -15.31 -5.07
C THR A 220 -5.01 -14.41 -6.07
N PHE A 221 -5.26 -14.57 -7.37
CA PHE A 221 -4.65 -13.73 -8.40
C PHE A 221 -5.12 -12.27 -8.34
N CYS A 222 -6.30 -11.99 -7.79
CA CYS A 222 -6.73 -10.62 -7.49
C CYS A 222 -5.87 -9.96 -6.41
N VAL A 223 -5.24 -10.71 -5.51
CA VAL A 223 -4.29 -10.14 -4.53
C VAL A 223 -3.09 -9.55 -5.25
N ASN A 224 -2.50 -10.29 -6.18
CA ASN A 224 -1.34 -9.83 -6.94
C ASN A 224 -1.68 -8.67 -7.91
N SER A 225 -2.93 -8.59 -8.39
CA SER A 225 -3.36 -7.58 -9.37
C SER A 225 -4.16 -6.44 -8.74
N LEU A 226 -5.40 -6.68 -8.35
CA LEU A 226 -6.32 -5.66 -7.83
C LEU A 226 -5.80 -5.02 -6.56
N ALA A 227 -5.20 -5.79 -5.65
CA ALA A 227 -4.64 -5.25 -4.41
C ALA A 227 -3.35 -4.42 -4.62
N HIS A 228 -2.82 -4.38 -5.84
CA HIS A 228 -1.73 -3.50 -6.26
C HIS A 228 -2.18 -2.36 -7.19
N TRP A 229 -3.48 -2.25 -7.49
CA TRP A 229 -4.00 -1.31 -8.48
C TRP A 229 -5.17 -0.47 -7.96
N LEU A 230 -6.10 -1.08 -7.21
CA LEU A 230 -7.31 -0.46 -6.71
C LEU A 230 -7.25 -0.27 -5.19
N GLY A 231 -7.61 0.93 -4.72
CA GLY A 231 -7.71 1.25 -3.30
C GLY A 231 -6.78 2.36 -2.81
N ASP A 232 -6.72 2.48 -1.49
CA ASP A 232 -5.97 3.52 -0.80
C ASP A 232 -4.62 3.03 -0.29
N GLN A 233 -3.71 3.96 -0.01
CA GLN A 233 -2.42 3.69 0.62
C GLN A 233 -2.36 4.44 1.95
N PRO A 234 -2.98 3.90 3.01
CA PRO A 234 -3.06 4.57 4.31
C PRO A 234 -1.77 4.49 5.14
N PHE A 235 -0.84 3.58 4.85
CA PHE A 235 0.38 3.38 5.64
C PHE A 235 1.65 3.77 4.90
N ASP A 236 1.80 3.37 3.64
CA ASP A 236 2.98 3.70 2.81
C ASP A 236 2.62 3.71 1.31
N ASP A 237 3.23 4.59 0.52
CA ASP A 237 2.98 4.72 -0.93
C ASP A 237 4.25 4.57 -1.80
N ARG A 238 5.37 4.11 -1.20
CA ARG A 238 6.61 3.83 -1.96
C ARG A 238 6.42 2.72 -3.01
N ASN A 239 5.57 1.76 -2.71
CA ASN A 239 5.21 0.64 -3.58
C ASN A 239 3.71 0.68 -3.91
N SER A 240 3.26 -0.20 -4.80
CA SER A 240 1.90 -0.30 -5.32
C SER A 240 0.80 -0.95 -4.45
N PRO A 241 1.07 -1.69 -3.35
CA PRO A 241 0.02 -2.30 -2.51
C PRO A 241 -1.01 -1.28 -2.00
N ARG A 242 -2.28 -1.68 -2.00
CA ARG A 242 -3.45 -0.85 -1.68
C ARG A 242 -4.44 -1.60 -0.80
N ASP A 243 -5.10 -0.84 0.09
CA ASP A 243 -6.21 -1.31 0.90
C ASP A 243 -7.54 -1.05 0.16
N HIS A 244 -8.35 -2.09 0.00
CA HIS A 244 -9.66 -1.97 -0.62
C HIS A 244 -10.65 -3.03 -0.15
N VAL A 245 -11.83 -2.60 0.29
CA VAL A 245 -12.86 -3.50 0.88
C VAL A 245 -13.40 -4.53 -0.12
N ILE A 246 -13.62 -4.15 -1.39
CA ILE A 246 -14.11 -5.11 -2.41
C ILE A 246 -13.03 -6.14 -2.70
N THR A 247 -11.77 -5.72 -2.74
CA THR A 247 -10.66 -6.66 -2.90
C THR A 247 -10.64 -7.61 -1.70
N ALA A 248 -10.80 -7.12 -0.47
CA ALA A 248 -10.83 -7.97 0.72
C ALA A 248 -12.00 -8.98 0.71
N LEU A 249 -13.18 -8.61 0.21
CA LEU A 249 -14.31 -9.52 0.05
C LEU A 249 -13.99 -10.64 -0.94
N VAL A 250 -13.44 -10.30 -2.10
CA VAL A 250 -13.06 -11.26 -3.14
C VAL A 250 -11.92 -12.17 -2.70
N THR A 251 -11.00 -11.68 -1.86
CA THR A 251 -9.77 -12.37 -1.48
C THR A 251 -9.75 -12.87 -0.04
N LEU A 252 -10.91 -13.08 0.59
CA LEU A 252 -11.01 -13.65 1.95
C LEU A 252 -10.23 -12.88 3.03
N GLY A 253 -10.20 -11.55 2.91
CA GLY A 253 -9.53 -10.64 3.84
C GLY A 253 -8.15 -10.15 3.39
N GLU A 254 -7.62 -10.65 2.28
CA GLU A 254 -6.28 -10.32 1.78
C GLU A 254 -6.18 -8.96 1.05
N GLY A 255 -7.29 -8.22 0.95
CA GLY A 255 -7.38 -6.94 0.24
C GLY A 255 -6.99 -5.71 1.05
N TYR A 256 -6.69 -5.83 2.34
CA TYR A 256 -6.00 -4.79 3.13
C TYR A 256 -4.49 -4.91 2.91
N HIS A 257 -4.09 -4.73 1.65
CA HIS A 257 -2.78 -5.13 1.16
C HIS A 257 -1.69 -4.08 1.43
N ASN A 258 -2.07 -2.80 1.58
CA ASN A 258 -1.14 -1.76 2.01
C ASN A 258 -0.69 -2.00 3.45
N PHE A 259 -1.63 -2.31 4.35
CA PHE A 259 -1.29 -2.72 5.71
C PHE A 259 -0.39 -3.96 5.70
N HIS A 260 -0.78 -4.98 4.93
CA HIS A 260 -0.06 -6.24 4.85
C HIS A 260 1.40 -6.07 4.39
N HIS A 261 1.66 -5.22 3.40
CA HIS A 261 3.02 -4.99 2.90
C HIS A 261 3.88 -4.16 3.85
N GLU A 262 3.28 -3.23 4.59
CA GLU A 262 4.00 -2.43 5.59
C GLU A 262 4.28 -3.23 6.87
N PHE A 263 3.35 -4.08 7.29
CA PHE A 263 3.42 -4.87 8.53
C PHE A 263 3.29 -6.39 8.28
N PRO A 264 4.18 -7.01 7.49
CA PRO A 264 3.97 -8.36 6.96
C PRO A 264 3.94 -9.47 8.01
N SER A 265 4.51 -9.25 9.19
CA SER A 265 4.49 -10.22 10.28
C SER A 265 3.27 -10.12 11.20
N ASP A 266 2.37 -9.15 11.02
CA ASP A 266 1.09 -9.14 11.74
C ASP A 266 0.21 -10.31 11.25
N TYR A 267 -0.43 -11.03 12.17
CA TYR A 267 -1.34 -12.11 11.77
C TYR A 267 -2.65 -11.60 11.16
N ARG A 268 -2.91 -10.29 11.22
CA ARG A 268 -4.09 -9.63 10.67
C ARG A 268 -3.71 -8.87 9.42
N ASN A 269 -4.57 -8.90 8.41
CA ASN A 269 -4.51 -7.89 7.35
C ASN A 269 -5.48 -6.75 7.65
N ALA A 270 -6.64 -7.08 8.21
CA ALA A 270 -7.60 -6.12 8.72
C ALA A 270 -7.41 -5.88 10.22
N ILE A 271 -6.96 -4.69 10.62
CA ILE A 271 -6.73 -4.37 12.04
C ILE A 271 -7.97 -3.88 12.77
N GLU A 272 -8.94 -3.31 12.08
CA GLU A 272 -10.20 -2.89 12.70
C GLU A 272 -11.15 -4.07 12.89
N TRP A 273 -12.01 -4.01 13.91
CA TRP A 273 -12.93 -5.10 14.24
C TRP A 273 -14.00 -5.32 13.15
N HIS A 274 -14.44 -4.26 12.48
CA HIS A 274 -15.48 -4.29 11.44
C HIS A 274 -14.93 -4.59 10.04
N GLN A 275 -13.60 -4.55 9.85
CA GLN A 275 -12.97 -4.85 8.57
C GLN A 275 -13.01 -6.36 8.31
N TYR A 276 -13.42 -6.73 7.10
CA TYR A 276 -13.63 -8.11 6.68
C TYR A 276 -12.30 -8.86 6.56
N ASP A 277 -12.04 -9.78 7.48
CA ASP A 277 -10.89 -10.70 7.45
C ASP A 277 -11.28 -11.99 8.16
N PRO A 278 -11.96 -12.93 7.46
CA PRO A 278 -12.36 -14.20 8.03
C PRO A 278 -11.16 -15.02 8.51
N THR A 279 -10.00 -14.85 7.87
CA THR A 279 -8.76 -15.53 8.24
C THR A 279 -8.26 -15.10 9.62
N LYS A 280 -8.32 -13.80 9.94
CA LYS A 280 -8.01 -13.28 11.29
C LYS A 280 -8.88 -13.94 12.36
N TRP A 281 -10.19 -14.03 12.12
CA TRP A 281 -11.12 -14.62 13.08
C TRP A 281 -10.92 -16.13 13.22
N PHE A 282 -10.62 -16.82 12.13
CA PHE A 282 -10.25 -18.24 12.15
C PHE A 282 -8.99 -18.48 13.01
N ILE A 283 -7.90 -17.75 12.75
CA ILE A 283 -6.65 -17.91 13.52
C ILE A 283 -6.86 -17.56 14.99
N TRP A 284 -7.61 -16.49 15.30
CA TRP A 284 -7.94 -16.12 16.67
C TRP A 284 -8.76 -17.21 17.38
N THR A 285 -9.72 -17.83 16.68
CA THR A 285 -10.52 -18.93 17.23
C THR A 285 -9.63 -20.16 17.49
N CYS A 286 -8.75 -20.52 16.55
CA CYS A 286 -7.76 -21.58 16.77
C CYS A 286 -6.86 -21.29 17.98
N LYS A 287 -6.53 -20.03 18.26
CA LYS A 287 -5.82 -19.65 19.49
C LYS A 287 -6.64 -19.95 20.74
N GLN A 288 -7.92 -19.59 20.76
CA GLN A 288 -8.79 -19.89 21.91
C GLN A 288 -8.91 -21.40 22.16
N LEU A 289 -8.84 -22.20 21.11
CA LEU A 289 -8.87 -23.67 21.18
C LEU A 289 -7.49 -24.30 21.48
N GLY A 290 -6.43 -23.51 21.65
CA GLY A 290 -5.06 -24.01 21.89
C GLY A 290 -4.38 -24.63 20.66
N LEU A 291 -4.93 -24.44 19.46
CA LEU A 291 -4.37 -24.95 18.20
C LEU A 291 -3.37 -23.97 17.56
N ALA A 292 -3.49 -22.68 17.86
CA ALA A 292 -2.58 -21.63 17.43
C ALA A 292 -2.02 -20.87 18.65
N TYR A 293 -0.79 -20.38 18.55
CA TYR A 293 -0.10 -19.63 19.60
C TYR A 293 0.88 -18.63 18.98
N ASP A 294 1.48 -17.75 19.80
CA ASP A 294 2.44 -16.72 19.37
C ASP A 294 1.94 -15.82 18.22
N LEU A 295 0.65 -15.47 18.23
CA LEU A 295 0.06 -14.54 17.26
C LEU A 295 0.74 -13.17 17.38
N LYS A 296 1.47 -12.78 16.33
CA LYS A 296 2.21 -11.53 16.25
C LYS A 296 1.30 -10.38 15.86
N GLN A 297 1.38 -9.29 16.61
CA GLN A 297 0.70 -8.04 16.32
C GLN A 297 1.69 -6.89 16.43
N PHE A 298 1.64 -5.95 15.50
CA PHE A 298 2.40 -4.71 15.65
C PHE A 298 1.77 -3.83 16.74
N ARG A 299 2.63 -3.06 17.42
CA ARG A 299 2.19 -2.10 18.42
C ARG A 299 1.33 -1.03 17.76
N ALA A 300 0.18 -0.73 18.36
CA ALA A 300 -0.74 0.28 17.84
C ALA A 300 -0.04 1.63 17.54
N ASN A 301 0.91 2.04 18.39
CA ASN A 301 1.69 3.26 18.17
C ASN A 301 2.48 3.27 16.85
N GLU A 302 3.07 2.14 16.43
CA GLU A 302 3.82 2.10 15.17
C GLU A 302 2.90 2.12 13.96
N ILE A 303 1.73 1.48 14.07
CA ILE A 303 0.68 1.53 13.04
C ILE A 303 0.16 2.97 12.87
N GLU A 304 -0.12 3.66 13.99
CA GLU A 304 -0.62 5.04 13.97
C GLU A 304 0.43 6.04 13.49
N LYS A 305 1.72 5.82 13.80
CA LYS A 305 2.81 6.61 13.20
C LYS A 305 2.78 6.53 11.67
N GLY A 306 2.65 5.32 11.11
CA GLY A 306 2.56 5.12 9.66
C GLY A 306 1.36 5.85 9.05
N ARG A 307 0.16 5.69 9.65
CA ARG A 307 -1.05 6.42 9.22
C ARG A 307 -0.87 7.93 9.26
N LEU A 308 -0.31 8.46 10.35
CA LEU A 308 -0.12 9.89 10.53
C LEU A 308 0.90 10.45 9.53
N GLN A 309 2.02 9.76 9.31
CA GLN A 309 3.03 10.17 8.32
C GLN A 309 2.43 10.21 6.91
N GLN A 310 1.64 9.21 6.55
CA GLN A 310 1.03 9.14 5.24
C GLN A 310 -0.09 10.17 5.06
N LEU A 311 -0.87 10.46 6.13
CA LEU A 311 -1.82 11.56 6.14
C LEU A 311 -1.11 12.92 5.99
N GLN A 312 0.00 13.13 6.70
CA GLN A 312 0.80 14.35 6.59
C GLN A 312 1.28 14.55 5.16
N LYS A 313 1.78 13.50 4.50
CA LYS A 313 2.17 13.57 3.08
C LYS A 313 1.02 13.97 2.16
N LYS A 314 -0.18 13.43 2.37
CA LYS A 314 -1.39 13.82 1.61
C LYS A 314 -1.78 15.27 1.87
N LEU A 315 -1.71 15.73 3.13
CA LEU A 315 -1.96 17.12 3.51
C LEU A 315 -0.96 18.07 2.84
N ASP A 316 0.33 17.72 2.84
CA ASP A 316 1.39 18.51 2.22
C ASP A 316 1.17 18.63 0.71
N LYS A 317 0.82 17.52 0.03
CA LYS A 317 0.48 17.55 -1.40
C LYS A 317 -0.73 18.44 -1.69
N ARG A 318 -1.79 18.37 -0.87
CA ARG A 318 -2.97 19.24 -1.05
C ARG A 318 -2.61 20.70 -0.81
N ARG A 319 -1.73 20.94 0.16
CA ARG A 319 -1.26 22.26 0.52
C ARG A 319 -0.51 22.95 -0.62
N THR A 320 0.31 22.24 -1.39
CA THR A 320 1.03 22.84 -2.54
C THR A 320 0.11 23.30 -3.67
N GLN A 321 -1.14 22.86 -3.68
CA GLN A 321 -2.15 23.25 -4.68
C GLN A 321 -2.94 24.51 -4.28
N LEU A 322 -2.74 25.02 -3.06
CA LEU A 322 -3.43 26.19 -2.55
C LEU A 322 -2.52 27.42 -2.63
N ASP A 323 -3.10 28.56 -2.94
CA ASP A 323 -2.41 29.85 -2.84
C ASP A 323 -2.33 30.27 -1.37
N TRP A 324 -1.10 30.36 -0.88
CA TRP A 324 -0.81 30.84 0.47
C TRP A 324 -0.22 32.26 0.46
N GLY A 325 -0.08 32.90 -0.70
CA GLY A 325 0.65 34.14 -0.91
C GLY A 325 2.17 34.01 -0.82
N VAL A 326 2.88 35.13 -1.03
CA VAL A 326 4.34 35.17 -1.09
C VAL A 326 4.98 34.81 0.27
N PRO A 327 5.89 33.83 0.34
CA PRO A 327 6.59 33.48 1.58
C PRO A 327 7.29 34.67 2.24
N LEU A 328 7.28 34.73 3.58
CA LEU A 328 7.78 35.90 4.32
C LEU A 328 9.26 36.22 4.09
N ASP A 329 10.06 35.20 3.85
CA ASP A 329 11.49 35.28 3.52
C ASP A 329 11.76 35.76 2.09
N GLN A 330 10.75 35.77 1.24
CA GLN A 330 10.80 36.29 -0.12
C GLN A 330 10.21 37.70 -0.25
N LEU A 331 9.56 38.20 0.81
CA LEU A 331 9.01 39.55 0.82
C LEU A 331 10.12 40.59 0.93
N PRO A 332 10.03 41.70 0.20
CA PRO A 332 10.97 42.80 0.33
C PRO A 332 10.85 43.43 1.72
N VAL A 333 11.99 43.86 2.27
CA VAL A 333 12.01 44.69 3.48
C VAL A 333 11.67 46.13 3.08
N MET A 334 10.75 46.74 3.81
CA MET A 334 10.24 48.10 3.58
C MET A 334 10.54 48.95 4.82
N GLU A 335 11.02 50.17 4.63
CA GLU A 335 11.11 51.14 5.74
C GLU A 335 9.71 51.63 6.12
N TRP A 336 9.53 52.01 7.39
CA TRP A 336 8.24 52.53 7.86
C TRP A 336 7.81 53.78 7.09
N ASP A 337 8.74 54.68 6.81
CA ASP A 337 8.46 55.92 6.10
C ASP A 337 8.02 55.65 4.65
N ASP A 338 8.70 54.72 3.96
CA ASP A 338 8.32 54.28 2.60
C ASP A 338 6.92 53.65 2.58
N TYR A 339 6.59 52.85 3.60
CA TYR A 339 5.27 52.24 3.77
C TYR A 339 4.18 53.31 3.90
N VAL A 340 4.39 54.30 4.77
CA VAL A 340 3.45 55.40 5.02
C VAL A 340 3.32 56.30 3.79
N GLU A 341 4.41 56.60 3.10
CA GLU A 341 4.41 57.41 1.89
C GLU A 341 3.62 56.73 0.77
N GLN A 342 3.87 55.45 0.52
CA GLN A 342 3.12 54.67 -0.48
C GLN A 342 1.63 54.62 -0.16
N ALA A 343 1.25 54.52 1.12
CA ALA A 343 -0.14 54.56 1.54
C ALA A 343 -0.80 55.94 1.27
N LYS A 344 -0.08 57.04 1.53
CA LYS A 344 -0.54 58.41 1.21
C LYS A 344 -0.69 58.64 -0.30
N ASN A 345 0.13 57.99 -1.10
CA ASN A 345 0.11 58.06 -2.56
C ASN A 345 -0.98 57.18 -3.20
N GLY A 346 -1.96 56.71 -2.42
CA GLY A 346 -3.18 56.08 -2.93
C GLY A 346 -3.20 54.56 -2.89
N ARG A 347 -2.14 53.90 -2.39
CA ARG A 347 -2.18 52.44 -2.15
C ARG A 347 -2.87 52.13 -0.83
N GLY A 348 -3.77 51.16 -0.82
CA GLY A 348 -4.42 50.64 0.38
C GLY A 348 -3.49 49.70 1.16
N LEU A 349 -2.43 50.22 1.78
CA LEU A 349 -1.46 49.39 2.51
C LEU A 349 -1.79 49.35 4.01
N ILE A 350 -1.84 48.15 4.60
CA ILE A 350 -2.00 47.94 6.05
C ILE A 350 -0.85 47.08 6.59
N ALA A 351 -0.29 47.46 7.74
CA ALA A 351 0.69 46.65 8.45
C ALA A 351 -0.02 45.80 9.52
N ILE A 352 0.20 44.49 9.53
CA ILE A 352 -0.31 43.57 10.54
C ILE A 352 0.83 42.64 10.95
N ALA A 353 1.19 42.64 12.23
CA ALA A 353 2.30 41.92 12.84
C ALA A 353 3.61 42.10 12.06
N GLY A 354 3.92 43.36 11.68
CA GLY A 354 5.11 43.71 10.90
C GLY A 354 5.11 43.29 9.43
N VAL A 355 4.03 42.68 8.92
CA VAL A 355 3.86 42.33 7.51
C VAL A 355 2.95 43.35 6.83
N VAL A 356 3.39 43.87 5.68
CA VAL A 356 2.64 44.83 4.86
C VAL A 356 1.76 44.08 3.88
N HIS A 357 0.48 44.43 3.86
CA HIS A 357 -0.52 43.85 2.97
C HIS A 357 -1.11 44.96 2.09
N ASP A 358 -1.23 44.67 0.78
CA ASP A 358 -1.93 45.54 -0.16
C ASP A 358 -3.38 45.10 -0.27
N VAL A 359 -4.27 45.85 0.38
CA VAL A 359 -5.71 45.61 0.41
C VAL A 359 -6.47 46.52 -0.54
N THR A 360 -5.79 47.25 -1.45
CA THR A 360 -6.40 48.27 -2.33
C THR A 360 -7.66 47.76 -3.01
N ASP A 361 -7.58 46.59 -3.67
CA ASP A 361 -8.71 46.00 -4.38
C ASP A 361 -9.77 45.39 -3.46
N PHE A 362 -9.36 44.99 -2.25
CA PHE A 362 -10.22 44.33 -1.27
C PHE A 362 -11.06 45.29 -0.42
N ILE A 363 -10.69 46.56 -0.32
CA ILE A 363 -11.39 47.57 0.51
C ILE A 363 -12.91 47.57 0.26
N LYS A 364 -13.31 47.48 -1.01
CA LYS A 364 -14.73 47.51 -1.41
C LYS A 364 -15.52 46.26 -1.00
N ASP A 365 -14.82 45.15 -0.82
CA ASP A 365 -15.38 43.81 -0.55
C ASP A 365 -15.22 43.43 0.94
N HIS A 366 -14.56 44.27 1.74
CA HIS A 366 -14.36 44.03 3.16
C HIS A 366 -15.71 43.95 3.92
N PRO A 367 -16.04 42.81 4.56
CA PRO A 367 -17.35 42.61 5.21
C PRO A 367 -17.66 43.59 6.35
N GLY A 368 -16.63 44.10 7.04
CA GLY A 368 -16.78 45.12 8.08
C GLY A 368 -17.00 46.54 7.52
N GLY A 369 -17.12 46.69 6.20
CA GLY A 369 -17.32 47.96 5.51
C GLY A 369 -16.04 48.74 5.23
N ARG A 370 -16.12 49.65 4.26
CA ARG A 370 -15.00 50.48 3.77
C ARG A 370 -14.41 51.38 4.85
N ALA A 371 -15.26 51.96 5.70
CA ALA A 371 -14.82 52.89 6.74
C ALA A 371 -13.85 52.22 7.74
N MET A 372 -14.13 50.98 8.13
CA MET A 372 -13.32 50.25 9.10
C MET A 372 -11.94 49.92 8.55
N ILE A 373 -11.85 49.41 7.32
CA ILE A 373 -10.56 49.08 6.70
C ILE A 373 -9.75 50.33 6.35
N ASN A 374 -10.41 51.41 5.89
CA ASN A 374 -9.75 52.68 5.58
C ASN A 374 -9.10 53.31 6.82
N SER A 375 -9.65 53.09 8.01
CA SER A 375 -9.08 53.62 9.26
C SER A 375 -7.70 53.05 9.60
N GLY A 376 -7.35 51.88 9.04
CA GLY A 376 -6.07 51.20 9.21
C GLY A 376 -5.05 51.46 8.09
N ILE A 377 -5.41 52.15 7.00
CA ILE A 377 -4.48 52.44 5.89
C ILE A 377 -3.33 53.31 6.38
N GLY A 378 -2.10 52.91 6.05
CA GLY A 378 -0.87 53.59 6.45
C GLY A 378 -0.53 53.47 7.94
N LYS A 379 -1.17 52.53 8.67
CA LYS A 379 -0.96 52.29 10.10
C LYS A 379 -0.67 50.82 10.40
N ASP A 380 -0.17 50.60 11.60
CA ASP A 380 -0.18 49.27 12.20
C ASP A 380 -1.60 48.93 12.68
N ALA A 381 -2.26 48.04 11.94
CA ALA A 381 -3.61 47.54 12.20
C ALA A 381 -3.62 46.23 13.00
N THR A 382 -2.49 45.82 13.59
CA THR A 382 -2.34 44.55 14.31
C THR A 382 -3.39 44.39 15.42
N ALA A 383 -3.51 45.38 16.30
CA ALA A 383 -4.48 45.33 17.40
C ALA A 383 -5.92 45.32 16.86
N MET A 384 -6.20 46.10 15.81
CA MET A 384 -7.53 46.13 15.21
C MET A 384 -7.94 44.77 14.63
N PHE A 385 -6.98 44.07 14.02
CA PHE A 385 -7.20 42.79 13.34
C PHE A 385 -7.25 41.58 14.29
N ASN A 386 -6.49 41.63 15.40
CA ASN A 386 -6.32 40.53 16.35
C ASN A 386 -7.13 40.70 17.66
N GLY A 387 -8.33 41.30 17.59
CA GLY A 387 -9.27 41.32 18.71
C GLY A 387 -9.30 42.59 19.58
N GLY A 388 -8.50 43.61 19.27
CA GLY A 388 -8.64 44.94 19.85
C GLY A 388 -9.83 45.73 19.30
N VAL A 389 -10.26 45.41 18.07
CA VAL A 389 -11.53 45.90 17.49
C VAL A 389 -12.38 44.73 17.03
N TYR A 390 -11.80 43.84 16.23
CA TYR A 390 -12.47 42.62 15.80
C TYR A 390 -11.47 41.48 15.75
N LEU A 391 -11.86 40.31 16.28
CA LEU A 391 -11.04 39.11 16.22
C LEU A 391 -11.34 38.37 14.92
N HIS A 392 -10.48 38.57 13.91
CA HIS A 392 -10.71 38.02 12.58
C HIS A 392 -10.64 36.49 12.55
N SER A 393 -11.48 35.87 11.72
CA SER A 393 -11.56 34.42 11.59
C SER A 393 -10.35 33.84 10.84
N ASN A 394 -10.10 32.52 10.97
CA ASN A 394 -9.04 31.84 10.20
C ASN A 394 -9.18 32.08 8.67
N ALA A 395 -10.40 32.24 8.16
CA ALA A 395 -10.63 32.55 6.74
C ALA A 395 -10.10 33.94 6.36
N ALA A 396 -10.29 34.94 7.23
CA ALA A 396 -9.76 36.28 7.02
C ALA A 396 -8.22 36.31 7.10
N HIS A 397 -7.61 35.55 8.01
CA HIS A 397 -6.15 35.39 8.03
C HIS A 397 -5.60 34.71 6.76
N ASN A 398 -6.28 33.68 6.25
CA ASN A 398 -5.90 33.02 4.99
C ASN A 398 -6.00 33.98 3.80
N LEU A 399 -7.08 34.76 3.72
CA LEU A 399 -7.24 35.75 2.65
C LEU A 399 -6.18 36.86 2.76
N LEU A 400 -5.93 37.37 3.97
CA LEU A 400 -4.90 38.38 4.20
C LEU A 400 -3.53 37.89 3.74
N SER A 401 -3.22 36.60 3.92
CA SER A 401 -1.94 36.03 3.51
C SER A 401 -1.66 36.12 2.00
N THR A 402 -2.69 36.18 1.15
CA THR A 402 -2.50 36.33 -0.32
C THR A 402 -2.21 37.77 -0.73
N MET A 403 -2.41 38.74 0.18
CA MET A 403 -2.24 40.18 -0.07
C MET A 403 -0.89 40.72 0.40
N ARG A 404 0.05 39.85 0.79
CA ARG A 404 1.37 40.25 1.32
C ARG A 404 2.25 40.89 0.25
N VAL A 405 2.82 42.05 0.55
CA VAL A 405 3.70 42.80 -0.36
C VAL A 405 5.04 43.22 0.24
N GLY A 406 5.22 43.13 1.56
CA GLY A 406 6.48 43.49 2.20
C GLY A 406 6.53 43.16 3.69
N VAL A 407 7.68 43.40 4.29
CA VAL A 407 7.93 43.29 5.74
C VAL A 407 8.53 44.60 6.23
N ILE A 408 8.00 45.17 7.30
CA ILE A 408 8.54 46.40 7.89
C ILE A 408 9.90 46.11 8.55
N ARG A 409 10.93 46.92 8.26
CA ARG A 409 12.23 46.84 8.94
C ARG A 409 12.03 47.10 10.44
N GLY A 410 12.52 46.19 11.28
CA GLY A 410 12.41 46.35 12.73
C GLY A 410 11.03 46.02 13.30
N GLY A 411 10.08 45.53 12.49
CA GLY A 411 8.80 45.02 12.98
C GLY A 411 9.03 43.88 13.97
N CYS A 412 8.78 44.13 15.25
CA CYS A 412 9.22 43.28 16.36
C CYS A 412 8.81 41.82 16.18
N GLU A 413 7.60 41.54 15.69
CA GLU A 413 7.10 40.18 15.48
C GLU A 413 7.81 39.46 14.33
N VAL A 414 8.14 40.17 13.24
CA VAL A 414 8.89 39.59 12.12
C VAL A 414 10.38 39.47 12.46
N GLU A 415 10.93 40.38 13.25
CA GLU A 415 12.29 40.28 13.77
C GLU A 415 12.41 39.20 14.84
N ILE A 416 11.39 38.99 15.70
CA ILE A 416 11.32 37.84 16.62
C ILE A 416 11.19 36.55 15.81
N TRP A 417 10.36 36.52 14.76
CA TRP A 417 10.26 35.36 13.87
C TRP A 417 11.58 35.09 13.14
N LYS A 418 12.24 36.12 12.60
CA LYS A 418 13.55 36.04 11.92
C LYS A 418 14.67 35.68 12.90
N ARG A 419 14.70 36.22 14.13
CA ARG A 419 15.68 35.89 15.18
C ARG A 419 15.46 34.49 15.72
N ALA A 420 14.22 34.09 15.99
CA ALA A 420 13.89 32.70 16.28
C ALA A 420 14.29 31.76 15.13
N GLN A 421 14.23 32.23 13.88
CA GLN A 421 14.78 31.54 12.70
C GLN A 421 16.30 31.47 12.65
N LYS A 422 16.99 32.52 13.12
CA LYS A 422 18.46 32.70 12.99
C LYS A 422 19.22 32.07 14.16
N GLU A 423 18.61 32.07 15.36
CA GLU A 423 19.17 31.51 16.60
C GLU A 423 18.90 30.00 16.73
N ASN A 424 17.82 29.48 16.13
CA ASN A 424 17.68 28.06 15.88
C ASN A 424 18.43 27.68 14.59
N THR A 425 19.71 27.34 14.70
CA THR A 425 20.48 26.68 13.63
C THR A 425 19.86 25.35 13.16
N ASN A 426 18.83 24.86 13.86
CA ASN A 426 17.94 23.75 13.47
C ASN A 426 16.46 24.17 13.54
N VAL A 427 16.02 25.23 12.84
CA VAL A 427 14.60 25.25 12.45
C VAL A 427 14.44 24.16 11.39
N ASP A 428 14.03 22.98 11.84
CA ASP A 428 13.45 21.97 10.98
C ASP A 428 12.26 22.63 10.28
N TYR A 429 12.49 23.12 9.06
CA TYR A 429 11.41 23.32 8.13
C TYR A 429 10.64 22.00 8.14
N VAL A 430 9.35 22.03 8.46
CA VAL A 430 8.52 20.87 8.19
C VAL A 430 8.62 20.69 6.69
N ARG A 431 9.42 19.72 6.28
CA ARG A 431 9.61 19.39 4.89
C ARG A 431 8.69 18.24 4.61
N ASP A 432 8.03 18.27 3.47
CA ASP A 432 7.34 17.09 2.97
C ASP A 432 8.38 15.98 2.74
N THR A 433 7.90 14.78 2.43
CA THR A 433 8.78 13.63 2.14
C THR A 433 9.71 13.84 0.94
N ASN A 434 9.53 14.92 0.16
CA ASN A 434 10.35 15.30 -0.99
C ASN A 434 11.32 16.46 -0.66
N GLY A 435 11.39 16.90 0.59
CA GLY A 435 12.25 18.00 1.03
C GLY A 435 11.68 19.40 0.80
N GLN A 436 10.42 19.54 0.37
CA GLN A 436 9.77 20.83 0.14
C GLN A 436 9.21 21.43 1.42
N ARG A 437 9.37 22.74 1.62
CA ARG A 437 8.92 23.44 2.83
C ARG A 437 7.39 23.49 2.95
N VAL A 438 6.89 23.18 4.15
CA VAL A 438 5.48 23.19 4.56
C VAL A 438 5.29 24.28 5.64
N VAL A 439 4.25 25.12 5.53
CA VAL A 439 3.99 26.30 6.42
C VAL A 439 2.79 26.07 7.36
N ARG A 440 2.86 25.33 8.46
CA ARG A 440 1.65 24.81 9.15
C ARG A 440 0.58 25.89 9.50
N ALA A 441 -0.70 25.51 9.52
CA ALA A 441 -1.85 26.41 9.68
C ALA A 441 -1.97 27.15 11.05
N GLY A 442 -0.95 27.04 11.91
CA GLY A 442 -0.80 27.80 13.15
C GLY A 442 0.45 28.70 13.19
N GLU A 443 1.23 28.74 12.11
CA GLU A 443 2.50 29.49 12.01
C GLU A 443 2.36 30.77 11.17
N GLN A 444 1.13 31.22 10.92
CA GLN A 444 0.90 32.52 10.28
C GLN A 444 1.27 33.62 11.27
N VAL A 445 2.29 34.41 10.93
CA VAL A 445 2.82 35.51 11.78
C VAL A 445 1.73 36.52 12.15
N THR A 446 0.69 36.66 11.33
CA THR A 446 -0.45 37.55 11.60
C THR A 446 -1.37 37.07 12.72
N LYS A 447 -1.27 35.80 13.15
CA LYS A 447 -2.04 35.21 14.25
C LYS A 447 -1.23 35.30 15.54
N ILE A 448 -1.54 36.31 16.35
CA ILE A 448 -0.89 36.50 17.65
C ILE A 448 -1.64 35.61 18.67
N PRO A 449 -0.96 34.73 19.43
CA PRO A 449 -1.60 34.02 20.54
C PRO A 449 -2.17 35.05 21.52
N GLN A 450 -3.37 34.84 22.06
CA GLN A 450 -3.83 35.73 23.13
C GLN A 450 -2.78 35.72 24.24
N PRO A 451 -2.38 36.90 24.77
CA PRO A 451 -1.57 36.92 25.96
C PRO A 451 -2.32 36.12 27.03
N VAL A 452 -1.64 35.14 27.62
CA VAL A 452 -2.16 34.46 28.82
C VAL A 452 -2.45 35.58 29.80
N ALA A 453 -3.71 35.72 30.25
CA ALA A 453 -4.07 36.69 31.26
C ALA A 453 -3.10 36.50 32.43
N THR A 454 -2.19 37.45 32.63
CA THR A 454 -1.38 37.47 33.83
C THR A 454 -2.36 37.62 34.98
N ALA A 455 -2.35 36.63 35.87
CA ALA A 455 -3.05 36.70 37.13
C ALA A 455 -2.39 37.80 37.95
N ASP A 456 -2.77 39.05 37.70
CA ASP A 456 -2.60 40.24 38.54
C ASP A 456 -3.28 41.43 37.85
N ALA A 457 -4.61 41.48 38.01
CA ALA A 457 -5.41 42.70 37.95
C ALA A 457 -6.69 42.44 38.76
N ALA A 458 -6.57 42.58 40.08
CA ALA A 458 -7.67 42.78 41.01
C ALA A 458 -7.95 44.28 41.15
#